data_AF-A0A438CY57-F1
#
_entry.id   AF-A0A438CY57-F1
#
_cell.length_a   1.000
_cell.length_b   1.000
_cell.length_c   1.000
_cell.angle_alpha   90.00
_cell.angle_beta   90.00
_cell.angle_gamma   90.00
#
_symmetry.space_group_name_H-M   'P 1'
#
loop_
_entity.id
_entity.type
_entity.pdbx_description
1 polymer ?
#
loop_
_entity_poly.entity_id
_entity_poly.type
_entity_poly.pdbx_seq_one_letter_code
_entity_poly.pdbx_strand_id
1 'polypeptide(L)'
;MQYKHDKAMKEWQLLGEELSGLGIKDLQNLENQLEMSLKGVRMKKGSLIHQENIDLYKKVDLIRQENMELQKKIHGARNINESQVYRAVNLNESNRSSQVSHGFSNGFDLHVPINLQLSQPHNNETPEKAMELG
;
A
#
# COMPACT_ATOMS: atom_id res chain seq x y z
N MET A 1 -10.18 -19.09 53.40
CA MET A 1 -10.71 -19.93 52.30
C MET A 1 -11.99 -19.36 51.70
N GLN A 2 -12.94 -18.89 52.52
CA GLN A 2 -14.22 -18.28 52.08
C GLN A 2 -14.09 -17.22 50.96
N TYR A 3 -13.22 -16.22 51.12
CA TYR A 3 -13.04 -15.15 50.13
C TYR A 3 -12.72 -15.64 48.71
N LYS A 4 -11.91 -16.70 48.58
CA LYS A 4 -11.56 -17.26 47.27
C LYS A 4 -12.76 -17.94 46.62
N HIS A 5 -13.56 -18.62 47.42
CA HIS A 5 -14.78 -19.28 46.97
C HIS A 5 -15.82 -18.26 46.50
N ASP A 6 -16.05 -17.20 47.30
CA ASP A 6 -17.03 -16.16 46.96
C ASP A 6 -16.64 -15.40 45.69
N LYS A 7 -15.34 -15.15 45.50
CA LYS A 7 -14.83 -14.54 44.27
C LYS A 7 -15.05 -15.42 43.05
N ALA A 8 -14.69 -16.70 43.13
CA ALA A 8 -14.85 -17.65 42.02
C ALA A 8 -16.33 -17.85 41.66
N MET A 9 -17.20 -17.96 42.67
CA MET A 9 -18.65 -18.06 42.46
C MET A 9 -19.21 -16.82 41.73
N LYS A 10 -18.75 -15.61 42.11
CA LYS A 10 -19.14 -14.39 41.39
C LYS A 10 -18.64 -14.37 39.95
N GLU A 11 -17.43 -14.87 39.69
CA GLU A 11 -16.90 -14.99 38.32
C GLU A 11 -17.75 -15.95 37.49
N TRP A 12 -18.10 -17.14 38.00
CA TRP A 12 -18.98 -18.09 37.32
C TRP A 12 -20.38 -17.53 37.04
N GLN A 13 -20.97 -16.81 37.98
CA GLN A 13 -22.24 -16.12 37.76
C GLN A 13 -22.14 -15.08 36.64
N LEU A 14 -21.04 -14.32 36.57
CA LEU A 14 -20.80 -13.40 35.44
C LEU A 14 -20.65 -14.12 34.09
N LEU A 15 -20.24 -15.39 34.08
CA LEU A 15 -20.24 -16.24 32.89
C LEU A 15 -21.61 -16.87 32.59
N GLY A 16 -22.59 -16.71 33.47
CA GLY A 16 -23.92 -17.31 33.33
C GLY A 16 -24.04 -18.72 33.94
N GLU A 17 -23.09 -19.13 34.77
CA GLU A 17 -23.06 -20.43 35.44
C GLU A 17 -23.53 -20.33 36.91
N GLU A 18 -23.99 -21.45 37.48
CA GLU A 18 -24.45 -21.57 38.88
C GLU A 18 -25.45 -20.47 39.32
N LEU A 19 -26.47 -20.26 38.48
CA LEU A 19 -27.51 -19.24 38.69
C LEU A 19 -28.70 -19.74 39.54
N SER A 20 -28.77 -21.05 39.80
CA SER A 20 -29.87 -21.73 40.50
C SER A 20 -30.13 -21.20 41.92
N GLY A 21 -29.10 -20.64 42.57
CA GLY A 21 -29.19 -20.04 43.90
C GLY A 21 -29.58 -18.56 43.94
N LEU A 22 -29.77 -17.90 42.78
CA LEU A 22 -30.08 -16.48 42.69
C LEU A 22 -31.58 -16.22 42.64
N GLY A 23 -32.03 -15.17 43.34
CA GLY A 23 -33.41 -14.69 43.21
C GLY A 23 -33.62 -13.94 41.90
N ILE A 24 -34.90 -13.72 41.53
CA ILE A 24 -35.28 -12.97 40.32
C ILE A 24 -34.64 -11.57 40.30
N LYS A 25 -34.60 -10.89 41.45
CA LYS A 25 -33.98 -9.56 41.60
C LYS A 25 -32.47 -9.59 41.30
N ASP A 26 -31.78 -10.62 41.78
CA ASP A 26 -30.34 -10.76 41.61
C ASP A 26 -29.99 -11.12 40.16
N LEU A 27 -30.78 -12.00 39.55
CA LEU A 27 -30.67 -12.33 38.13
C LEU A 27 -30.88 -11.11 37.23
N GLN A 28 -31.90 -10.30 37.51
CA GLN A 28 -32.15 -9.07 36.76
C GLN A 28 -31.02 -8.06 36.93
N ASN A 29 -30.44 -7.96 38.13
CA ASN A 29 -29.29 -7.09 38.35
C ASN A 29 -28.03 -7.59 37.60
N LEU A 30 -27.79 -8.89 37.60
CA LEU A 30 -26.70 -9.53 36.88
C LEU A 30 -26.83 -9.30 35.36
N GLU A 31 -28.02 -9.50 34.80
CA GLU A 31 -28.32 -9.25 33.40
C GLU A 31 -28.04 -7.78 33.02
N ASN A 32 -28.57 -6.83 33.79
CA ASN A 32 -28.31 -5.40 33.58
C ASN A 32 -26.81 -5.06 33.65
N GLN A 33 -26.09 -5.66 34.60
CA GLN A 33 -24.64 -5.45 34.74
C GLN A 33 -23.87 -5.97 33.51
N LEU A 34 -24.21 -7.17 33.04
CA LEU A 34 -23.58 -7.77 31.86
C LEU A 34 -23.93 -6.98 30.60
N GLU A 35 -25.18 -6.57 30.43
CA GLU A 35 -25.63 -5.78 29.30
C GLU A 35 -24.90 -4.43 29.23
N MET A 36 -24.87 -3.69 30.34
CA MET A 36 -24.19 -2.39 30.41
C MET A 36 -22.69 -2.52 30.15
N SER A 37 -22.04 -3.51 30.76
CA SER A 37 -20.60 -3.76 30.58
C SER A 37 -20.28 -4.14 29.13
N LEU A 38 -21.04 -5.07 28.55
CA LEU A 38 -20.85 -5.52 27.17
C LEU A 38 -21.07 -4.37 26.18
N LYS A 39 -22.10 -3.55 26.40
CA LYS A 39 -22.33 -2.32 25.62
C LYS A 39 -21.13 -1.39 25.71
N GLY A 40 -20.59 -1.17 26.90
CA GLY A 40 -19.38 -0.36 27.12
C GLY A 40 -18.16 -0.90 26.36
N VAL A 41 -17.91 -2.21 26.45
CA VAL A 41 -16.81 -2.88 25.73
C VAL A 41 -16.97 -2.74 24.22
N ARG A 42 -18.17 -2.98 23.69
CA ARG A 42 -18.48 -2.84 22.25
C ARG A 42 -18.28 -1.41 21.77
N MET A 43 -18.77 -0.43 22.52
CA MET A 43 -18.60 1.00 22.19
C MET A 43 -17.12 1.39 22.16
N LYS A 44 -16.34 1.01 23.18
CA LYS A 44 -14.91 1.31 23.24
C LYS A 44 -14.14 0.65 22.09
N LYS A 45 -14.42 -0.63 21.82
CA LYS A 45 -13.81 -1.36 20.70
C LYS A 45 -14.17 -0.72 19.35
N GLY A 46 -15.44 -0.37 19.14
CA GLY A 46 -15.89 0.29 17.92
C GLY A 46 -15.24 1.65 17.70
N SER A 47 -15.16 2.48 18.74
CA SER A 47 -14.49 3.78 18.69
C SER A 47 -13.00 3.65 18.37
N LEU A 48 -12.30 2.70 18.99
CA LEU A 48 -10.87 2.48 18.75
C LEU A 48 -10.60 2.03 17.31
N ILE A 49 -11.37 1.05 16.81
CA ILE A 49 -11.24 0.56 15.43
C ILE A 49 -11.55 1.67 14.43
N HIS A 50 -12.59 2.46 14.68
CA HIS A 50 -12.95 3.57 13.80
C HIS A 50 -11.84 4.62 13.74
N GLN A 51 -11.27 4.98 14.89
CA GLN A 51 -10.16 5.92 14.97
C GLN A 51 -8.91 5.39 14.23
N GLU A 52 -8.56 4.13 14.45
CA GLU A 52 -7.44 3.48 13.77
C GLU A 52 -7.62 3.45 12.24
N ASN A 53 -8.83 3.14 11.77
CA ASN A 53 -9.15 3.19 10.33
C ASN A 53 -8.96 4.60 9.77
N ILE A 54 -9.47 5.64 10.44
CA ILE A 54 -9.28 7.03 10.00
C ILE A 54 -7.79 7.37 9.89
N ASP A 55 -7.00 6.99 10.88
CA ASP A 55 -5.57 7.31 10.91
C ASP A 55 -4.80 6.54 9.84
N LEU A 56 -5.18 5.29 9.55
CA LEU A 56 -4.64 4.51 8.44
C LEU A 56 -4.99 5.13 7.08
N TYR A 57 -6.24 5.54 6.86
CA TYR A 57 -6.63 6.21 5.61
C TYR A 57 -5.81 7.47 5.35
N LYS A 58 -5.62 8.31 6.38
CA LYS A 58 -4.77 9.52 6.28
C LYS A 58 -3.33 9.17 5.90
N LYS A 59 -2.75 8.12 6.50
CA LYS A 59 -1.39 7.67 6.16
C LYS A 59 -1.29 7.19 4.72
N VAL A 60 -2.27 6.43 4.24
CA VAL A 60 -2.32 5.98 2.84
C VAL A 60 -2.38 7.17 1.89
N ASP A 61 -3.20 8.17 2.19
CA ASP A 61 -3.28 9.38 1.38
C ASP A 61 -1.97 10.18 1.34
N LEU A 62 -1.30 10.34 2.49
CA LEU A 62 0.00 10.99 2.56
C LEU A 62 1.05 10.25 1.73
N ILE A 63 1.16 8.93 1.90
CA ILE A 63 2.10 8.10 1.14
C ILE A 63 1.81 8.19 -0.37
N ARG A 64 0.53 8.18 -0.76
CA ARG A 64 0.13 8.33 -2.16
C ARG A 64 0.56 9.68 -2.72
N GLN A 65 0.41 10.76 -1.95
CA GLN A 65 0.84 12.10 -2.35
C GLN A 65 2.37 12.17 -2.51
N GLU A 66 3.12 11.69 -1.51
CA GLU A 66 4.58 11.64 -1.55
C GLU A 66 5.09 10.83 -2.75
N ASN A 67 4.48 9.66 -3.01
CA ASN A 67 4.81 8.83 -4.16
C ASN A 67 4.57 9.56 -5.49
N MET A 68 3.47 10.32 -5.61
CA MET A 68 3.20 11.11 -6.80
C MET A 68 4.26 12.20 -7.02
N GLU A 69 4.70 12.87 -5.94
CA GLU A 69 5.76 13.87 -6.01
C GLU A 69 7.12 13.26 -6.38
N LEU A 70 7.45 12.10 -5.81
CA LEU A 70 8.67 11.35 -6.13
C LEU A 70 8.66 10.90 -7.59
N GLN A 71 7.54 10.35 -8.07
CA GLN A 71 7.38 10.00 -9.48
C GLN A 71 7.58 11.23 -10.38
N LYS A 72 6.97 12.37 -10.05
CA LYS A 72 7.19 13.61 -10.81
C LYS A 72 8.67 14.03 -10.84
N LYS A 73 9.40 13.91 -9.72
CA LYS A 73 10.83 14.21 -9.65
C LYS A 73 11.67 13.28 -10.53
N ILE A 74 11.39 11.97 -10.51
CA ILE A 74 12.07 10.97 -11.35
C ILE A 74 11.87 11.28 -12.84
N HIS A 75 10.63 11.54 -13.25
CA HIS A 75 10.32 11.86 -14.65
C HIS A 75 10.87 13.24 -15.05
N GLY A 76 10.84 14.23 -14.15
CA GLY A 76 11.47 15.54 -14.39
C GLY A 76 12.99 15.43 -14.58
N ALA A 77 13.68 14.67 -13.73
CA ALA A 77 15.12 14.44 -13.83
C ALA A 77 15.50 13.68 -15.12
N ARG A 78 14.65 12.74 -15.56
CA ARG A 78 14.83 12.03 -16.84
C ARG A 78 14.66 12.95 -18.07
N ASN A 79 13.71 13.88 -18.06
CA ASN A 79 13.58 14.83 -19.16
C ASN A 79 14.78 15.81 -19.23
N ILE A 80 15.32 16.20 -18.08
CA ILE A 80 16.50 17.08 -18.00
C ILE A 80 17.76 16.36 -18.49
N ASN A 81 17.94 15.08 -18.14
CA ASN A 81 19.11 14.32 -18.57
C ASN A 81 19.07 14.01 -20.08
N GLU A 82 17.92 13.62 -20.65
CA GLU A 82 17.79 13.41 -22.10
C GLU A 82 18.06 14.72 -22.86
N SER A 83 17.51 15.85 -22.42
CA SER A 83 17.75 17.17 -23.03
C SER A 83 19.22 17.62 -22.94
N GLN A 84 19.90 17.38 -21.81
CA GLN A 84 21.33 17.68 -21.66
C GLN A 84 22.22 16.74 -22.48
N VAL A 85 21.87 15.46 -22.60
CA VAL A 85 22.58 14.50 -23.45
C VAL A 85 22.48 14.93 -24.91
N TYR A 86 21.28 15.26 -25.41
CA TYR A 86 21.13 15.81 -26.77
C TYR A 86 21.95 17.11 -26.95
N ARG A 87 22.00 18.00 -25.95
CA ARG A 87 22.80 19.24 -26.02
C ARG A 87 24.32 18.98 -26.01
N ALA A 88 24.80 18.06 -25.17
CA ALA A 88 26.21 17.70 -25.06
C ALA A 88 26.74 16.98 -26.31
N VAL A 89 25.90 16.16 -26.95
CA VAL A 89 26.22 15.52 -28.23
C VAL A 89 26.41 16.57 -29.33
N ASN A 90 25.49 17.53 -29.48
CA ASN A 90 25.63 18.60 -30.49
C ASN A 90 26.87 19.51 -30.27
N LEU A 91 27.26 19.75 -29.01
CA LEU A 91 28.47 20.52 -28.68
C LEU A 91 29.77 19.77 -29.01
N ASN A 92 29.78 18.44 -28.87
CA ASN A 92 30.96 17.63 -29.20
C ASN A 92 31.15 17.46 -30.72
N GLU A 93 30.07 17.48 -31.50
CA GLU A 93 30.10 17.47 -32.97
C GLU A 93 30.69 18.76 -33.55
N SER A 94 30.36 19.91 -32.97
CA SER A 94 30.98 21.19 -33.36
C SER A 94 32.47 21.26 -33.01
N ASN A 95 32.90 20.58 -31.93
CA ASN A 95 34.31 20.52 -31.53
C ASN A 95 35.13 19.55 -32.40
N ARG A 96 34.52 18.48 -32.95
CA ARG A 96 35.16 17.60 -33.94
C ARG A 96 35.32 18.25 -35.31
N SER A 97 34.40 19.14 -35.69
CA SER A 97 34.43 19.87 -36.97
C SER A 97 35.64 20.83 -37.08
N SER A 98 36.11 21.36 -35.95
CA SER A 98 37.20 22.37 -35.94
C SER A 98 38.62 21.77 -35.91
N GLN A 99 38.79 20.44 -35.81
CA GLN A 99 40.11 19.81 -35.64
C GLN A 99 40.59 18.94 -36.81
N VAL A 100 39.90 18.94 -37.96
CA VAL A 100 40.41 18.29 -39.18
C VAL A 100 40.93 19.34 -40.15
N SER A 101 42.04 19.97 -39.77
CA SER A 101 42.90 20.70 -40.71
C SER A 101 44.02 19.76 -41.17
N HIS A 102 43.96 19.41 -42.45
CA HIS A 102 44.99 18.83 -43.32
C HIS A 102 45.42 17.36 -43.09
N GLY A 103 45.05 16.49 -44.04
CA GLY A 103 45.76 15.22 -44.26
C GLY A 103 44.96 14.11 -44.97
N PHE A 104 44.85 14.19 -46.31
CA PHE A 104 44.78 13.09 -47.30
C PHE A 104 43.93 11.80 -47.06
N SER A 105 43.08 11.53 -48.07
CA SER A 105 42.74 10.21 -48.67
C SER A 105 41.46 9.45 -48.25
N ASN A 106 40.46 9.53 -49.14
CA ASN A 106 39.54 8.49 -49.65
C ASN A 106 38.79 7.53 -48.70
N GLY A 107 37.52 7.86 -48.48
CA GLY A 107 36.33 7.04 -48.77
C GLY A 107 36.28 5.58 -48.30
N PHE A 108 35.51 5.31 -47.25
CA PHE A 108 34.28 4.49 -47.30
C PHE A 108 33.46 4.74 -46.02
N ASP A 109 32.29 5.32 -46.24
CA ASP A 109 31.23 5.69 -45.31
C ASP A 109 30.31 4.48 -45.07
N LEU A 110 30.29 3.94 -43.85
CA LEU A 110 29.24 3.04 -43.38
C LEU A 110 28.98 3.29 -41.88
N HIS A 111 28.43 4.46 -41.57
CA HIS A 111 27.70 4.66 -40.31
C HIS A 111 26.33 3.94 -40.43
N VAL A 112 26.30 2.63 -40.18
CA VAL A 112 25.03 1.89 -40.12
C VAL A 112 24.34 2.24 -38.80
N PRO A 113 23.12 2.82 -38.80
CA PRO A 113 22.40 3.08 -37.56
C PRO A 113 21.88 1.75 -37.00
N ILE A 114 22.33 1.40 -35.79
CA ILE A 114 21.77 0.28 -35.04
C ILE A 114 20.36 0.68 -34.57
N ASN A 115 19.33 0.20 -35.27
CA ASN A 115 17.93 0.34 -34.84
C ASN A 115 17.58 -0.80 -33.87
N LEU A 116 17.71 -0.56 -32.57
CA LEU A 116 17.20 -1.46 -31.53
C LEU A 116 15.69 -1.26 -31.38
N GLN A 117 14.89 -2.16 -31.95
CA GLN A 117 13.45 -2.22 -31.68
C GLN A 117 13.21 -2.87 -30.32
N LEU A 118 12.60 -2.13 -29.39
CA LEU A 118 12.12 -2.66 -28.11
C LEU A 118 10.86 -3.49 -28.35
N SER A 119 10.94 -4.80 -28.10
CA SER A 119 9.77 -5.67 -28.06
C SER A 119 8.79 -5.19 -26.99
N GLN A 120 7.55 -4.89 -27.39
CA GLN A 120 6.50 -4.50 -26.45
C GLN A 120 6.07 -5.69 -25.56
N PRO A 121 5.70 -5.44 -24.28
CA PRO A 121 5.18 -6.50 -23.42
C PRO A 121 3.81 -6.93 -23.95
N HIS A 122 3.69 -8.20 -24.33
CA HIS A 122 2.40 -8.79 -24.69
C HIS A 122 1.60 -8.97 -23.39
N ASN A 123 0.63 -8.10 -23.16
CA ASN A 123 -0.44 -8.33 -22.19
C ASN A 123 -1.47 -9.25 -22.85
N ASN A 124 -1.34 -10.55 -22.64
CA ASN A 124 -2.38 -11.51 -22.93
C ASN A 124 -3.38 -11.56 -21.76
N GLU A 125 -4.33 -10.62 -21.77
CA GLU A 125 -5.65 -10.85 -21.18
C GLU A 125 -6.26 -12.05 -21.90
N THR A 126 -6.40 -13.17 -21.20
CA THR A 126 -7.15 -14.33 -21.68
C THR A 126 -8.55 -14.21 -21.07
N PRO A 127 -9.63 -14.13 -21.87
CA PRO A 127 -10.98 -14.17 -21.32
C PRO A 127 -11.26 -15.58 -20.81
N GLU A 128 -11.76 -15.66 -19.58
CA GLU A 128 -12.30 -16.89 -18.97
C GLU A 128 -13.31 -17.56 -19.93
N LYS A 129 -12.94 -18.73 -20.43
CA LYS A 129 -13.86 -19.60 -21.17
C LYS A 129 -14.70 -20.36 -20.15
N ALA A 130 -15.97 -19.98 -20.06
CA ALA A 130 -17.00 -20.60 -19.25
C ALA A 130 -17.16 -22.11 -19.55
N MET A 131 -17.24 -22.88 -18.45
CA MET A 131 -18.16 -23.99 -18.17
C MET A 131 -18.66 -24.86 -19.35
N GLU A 132 -18.14 -26.08 -19.47
CA GLU A 132 -18.92 -27.24 -19.93
C GLU A 132 -18.56 -28.46 -19.06
N LEU A 133 -19.55 -28.93 -18.29
CA LEU A 133 -19.58 -30.25 -17.67
C LEU A 133 -20.41 -31.14 -18.59
N GLY A 134 -19.81 -32.21 -19.09
CA GLY A 134 -20.47 -33.38 -19.67
C GLY A 134 -20.14 -34.61 -18.83
#